data_AF-A0A831UQD6-F1
#
_entry.id   AF-A0A831UQD6-F1
#
_cell.length_a   1.000
_cell.length_b   1.000
_cell.length_c   1.000
_cell.angle_alpha   90.00
_cell.angle_beta   90.00
_cell.angle_gamma   90.00
#
_symmetry.space_group_name_H-M   'P 1'
#
loop_
_entity.id
_entity.type
_entity.pdbx_description
1 polymer ?
#
loop_
_entity_poly.entity_id
_entity_poly.type
_entity_poly.pdbx_seq_one_letter_code
_entity_poly.pdbx_strand_id
1 'polypeptide(L)'
;MDLWYTEKHSENVGITMKATQTLFSGKSEFQQLDIIETLEYGKMMLLDGLVMVTERDEFVYHDMITHPALFTHPNPKKVLVIGGGDGGTIREI
;
A
#
# COMPACT_ATOMS: atom_id res chain seq x y z
N MET A 1 20.87 -12.71 5.14
CA MET A 1 21.05 -11.37 4.55
C MET A 1 20.31 -10.40 5.45
N ASP A 2 20.94 -9.32 5.92
CA ASP A 2 20.28 -8.32 6.76
C ASP A 2 19.73 -7.22 5.83
N LEU A 3 18.50 -7.41 5.35
CA LEU A 3 17.85 -6.48 4.42
C LEU A 3 17.00 -5.49 5.21
N TRP A 4 17.31 -4.21 5.07
CA TRP A 4 16.51 -3.11 5.62
C TRP A 4 16.06 -2.23 4.47
N TYR A 5 14.77 -1.95 4.43
CA TYR A 5 14.19 -1.00 3.50
C TYR A 5 13.93 0.31 4.23
N THR A 6 14.39 1.42 3.66
CA THR A 6 14.19 2.76 4.20
C THR A 6 13.50 3.62 3.16
N GLU A 7 12.27 4.02 3.45
CA GLU A 7 11.59 5.09 2.70
C GLU A 7 11.99 6.44 3.30
N LYS A 8 12.51 7.34 2.46
CA LYS A 8 12.84 8.71 2.87
C LYS A 8 11.70 9.64 2.46
N HIS A 9 11.06 10.30 3.42
CA HIS A 9 10.03 11.30 3.10
C HIS A 9 10.63 12.71 2.93
N SER A 10 11.78 12.97 3.56
CA SER A 10 12.57 14.20 3.35
C SER A 10 14.05 13.94 3.62
N GLU A 11 14.89 14.98 3.53
CA GLU A 11 16.30 14.90 3.94
C GLU A 11 16.48 14.50 5.42
N ASN A 12 15.47 14.78 6.26
CA ASN A 12 15.57 14.68 7.71
C ASN A 12 14.64 13.62 8.32
N VAL A 13 13.79 12.95 7.53
CA VAL A 13 12.84 11.95 8.04
C VAL A 13 12.67 10.78 7.07
N GLY A 14 12.61 9.59 7.63
CA GLY A 14 12.30 8.36 6.91
C GLY A 14 11.82 7.26 7.83
N ILE A 15 11.20 6.25 7.24
CA ILE A 15 10.69 5.07 7.93
C ILE A 15 11.51 3.87 7.47
N THR A 16 11.98 3.07 8.42
CA THR A 16 12.82 1.90 8.16
C THR A 16 12.13 0.64 8.64
N MET A 17 12.09 -0.37 7.77
CA MET A 17 11.48 -1.67 8.03
C MET A 17 12.45 -2.79 7.69
N LYS A 18 12.50 -3.80 8.56
CA LYS A 18 13.31 -5.00 8.32
C LYS A 18 12.59 -5.92 7.35
N ALA A 19 13.27 -6.30 6.28
CA ALA A 19 12.76 -7.19 5.26
C ALA A 19 13.56 -8.50 5.21
N THR A 20 12.93 -9.54 4.69
CA THR A 20 13.52 -10.87 4.56
C THR A 20 13.94 -11.16 3.13
N GLN A 21 13.11 -10.76 2.16
CA GLN A 21 13.35 -10.99 0.73
C GLN A 21 12.49 -10.07 -0.13
N THR A 22 12.91 -9.90 -1.39
CA THR A 22 12.08 -9.34 -2.45
C THR A 22 11.30 -10.49 -3.10
N LEU A 23 9.97 -10.37 -3.10
CA LEU A 23 9.04 -11.35 -3.69
C LEU A 23 8.80 -11.07 -5.18
N PHE A 24 8.77 -9.81 -5.57
CA PHE A 24 8.59 -9.37 -6.95
C PHE A 24 9.29 -8.03 -7.18
N SER A 25 9.80 -7.82 -8.39
CA SER A 25 10.32 -6.54 -8.86
C SER A 25 10.11 -6.43 -10.37
N GLY A 26 9.49 -5.36 -10.83
CA GLY A 26 9.19 -5.17 -12.23
C GLY A 26 8.92 -3.71 -12.58
N LYS A 27 9.35 -3.30 -13.78
CA LYS A 27 9.13 -1.94 -14.29
C LYS A 27 8.05 -1.96 -15.37
N SER A 28 7.01 -1.16 -15.18
CA SER A 28 6.00 -0.88 -16.21
C SER A 28 6.41 0.35 -17.04
N GLU A 29 5.58 0.72 -18.02
CA GLU A 29 5.73 1.99 -18.75
C GLU A 29 5.58 3.22 -17.84
N PHE A 30 4.95 3.07 -16.67
CA PHE A 30 4.59 4.17 -15.78
C PHE A 30 5.48 4.29 -14.55
N GLN A 31 5.81 3.15 -13.93
CA GLN A 31 6.45 3.09 -12.61
C GLN A 31 7.11 1.74 -12.33
N GLN A 32 8.05 1.74 -11.39
CA GLN A 32 8.62 0.55 -10.76
C GLN A 32 7.65 -0.01 -9.72
N LEU A 33 7.42 -1.32 -9.74
CA LEU A 33 6.65 -2.06 -8.74
C LEU A 33 7.57 -3.07 -8.05
N ASP A 34 7.62 -3.01 -6.73
CA ASP A 34 8.31 -3.99 -5.90
C ASP A 34 7.36 -4.54 -4.84
N ILE A 35 7.48 -5.84 -4.54
CA ILE A 35 6.84 -6.46 -3.39
C ILE A 35 7.94 -7.08 -2.54
N ILE A 36 8.04 -6.67 -1.28
CA ILE A 36 9.01 -7.21 -0.33
C ILE A 36 8.31 -7.80 0.89
N GLU A 37 8.89 -8.85 1.48
CA GLU A 37 8.38 -9.46 2.70
C GLU A 37 9.05 -8.79 3.92
N THR A 38 8.27 -8.11 4.76
CA THR A 38 8.74 -7.46 5.99
C THR A 38 8.45 -8.30 7.23
N LEU A 39 9.29 -8.21 8.25
CA LEU A 39 9.07 -8.98 9.49
C LEU A 39 7.85 -8.51 10.29
N GLU A 40 7.65 -7.19 10.36
CA GLU A 40 6.62 -6.60 11.22
C GLU A 40 5.28 -6.43 10.51
N TYR A 41 5.26 -6.17 9.19
CA TYR A 41 4.06 -5.76 8.46
C TYR A 41 3.64 -6.74 7.35
N GLY A 42 4.33 -7.87 7.21
CA GLY A 42 4.08 -8.85 6.15
C GLY A 42 4.51 -8.34 4.79
N LYS A 43 3.79 -8.71 3.72
CA LYS A 43 4.07 -8.22 2.37
C LYS A 43 3.85 -6.71 2.28
N MET A 44 4.83 -6.00 1.74
CA MET A 44 4.77 -4.56 1.51
C MET A 44 4.90 -4.28 0.02
N MET A 45 3.95 -3.52 -0.52
CA MET A 45 3.95 -3.07 -1.91
C MET A 45 4.57 -1.68 -2.01
N LEU A 46 5.50 -1.53 -2.94
CA LEU A 46 6.19 -0.28 -3.23
C LEU A 46 5.92 0.15 -4.67
N LEU A 47 5.70 1.45 -4.88
CA LEU A 47 5.68 2.06 -6.21
C LEU A 47 6.74 3.16 -6.26
N ASP A 48 7.66 3.06 -7.23
CA ASP A 48 8.83 3.96 -7.35
C ASP A 48 9.63 4.12 -6.05
N GLY A 49 9.65 3.09 -5.22
CA GLY A 49 10.32 3.11 -3.93
C GLY A 49 9.61 3.93 -2.84
N LEU A 50 8.29 4.11 -2.95
CA LEU A 50 7.43 4.64 -1.89
C LEU A 50 6.46 3.55 -1.41
N VAL A 51 6.19 3.49 -0.11
CA VAL A 51 5.27 2.51 0.48
C VAL A 51 3.85 2.85 0.08
N MET A 52 3.16 1.88 -0.51
CA MET A 52 1.75 2.00 -0.87
C MET A 52 0.85 1.38 0.19
N VAL A 53 1.09 0.10 0.50
CA VAL A 53 0.30 -0.68 1.46
C VAL A 53 1.16 -1.77 2.10
N THR A 54 0.79 -2.18 3.31
CA THR A 54 1.33 -3.39 3.94
C THR A 54 0.22 -4.37 4.30
N GLU A 55 0.48 -5.66 4.21
CA GLU A 55 -0.51 -6.74 4.38
C GLU A 55 -1.21 -6.70 5.74
N ARG A 56 -0.52 -6.31 6.81
CA ARG A 56 -1.08 -6.38 8.16
C ARG A 56 -1.91 -5.17 8.58
N ASP A 57 -1.72 -4.01 7.95
CA ASP A 57 -2.35 -2.76 8.38
C ASP A 57 -3.12 -2.02 7.27
N GLU A 58 -3.11 -2.51 6.03
CA GLU A 58 -3.82 -1.87 4.91
C GLU A 58 -5.31 -1.70 5.17
N PHE A 59 -5.92 -2.54 6.00
CA PHE A 59 -7.32 -2.41 6.40
C PHE A 59 -7.61 -1.05 7.06
N VAL A 60 -6.65 -0.49 7.82
CA VAL A 60 -6.82 0.83 8.46
C VAL A 60 -6.96 1.92 7.40
N TYR A 61 -6.16 1.86 6.34
CA TYR A 61 -6.23 2.80 5.22
C TYR A 61 -7.50 2.59 4.40
N HIS A 62 -7.80 1.33 4.03
CA HIS A 62 -8.92 1.01 3.16
C HIS A 62 -10.29 1.22 3.80
N ASP A 63 -10.43 0.90 5.09
CA ASP A 63 -11.64 1.23 5.86
C ASP A 63 -11.85 2.74 5.87
N MET A 64 -10.80 3.51 6.17
CA MET A 64 -10.90 4.96 6.35
C MET A 64 -11.11 5.72 5.06
N ILE A 65 -10.58 5.25 3.92
CA ILE A 65 -10.83 5.90 2.63
C ILE A 65 -12.20 5.54 2.05
N THR A 66 -12.77 4.40 2.45
CA THR A 66 -13.99 3.84 1.86
C THR A 66 -15.23 4.08 2.72
N HIS A 67 -15.23 3.60 3.97
CA HIS A 67 -16.42 3.52 4.81
C HIS A 67 -17.03 4.87 5.19
N PRO A 68 -16.26 5.94 5.48
CA PRO A 68 -16.86 7.24 5.77
C PRO A 68 -17.74 7.76 4.63
N ALA A 69 -17.35 7.57 3.38
CA ALA A 69 -18.16 7.99 2.23
C ALA A 69 -19.39 7.09 2.02
N LEU A 70 -19.21 5.76 2.13
CA LEU A 70 -20.32 4.81 1.92
C LEU A 70 -21.39 4.88 3.00
N PHE A 71 -20.99 5.02 4.27
CA PHE A 71 -21.93 5.03 5.39
C PHE A 71 -22.60 6.38 5.64
N THR A 72 -22.08 7.47 5.06
CA THR A 72 -22.74 8.77 5.11
C THR A 72 -23.69 9.00 3.94
N HIS A 73 -23.52 8.28 2.83
CA HIS A 73 -24.44 8.34 1.70
C HIS A 73 -25.69 7.47 1.96
N PRO A 74 -26.93 7.97 1.73
CA PRO A 74 -28.15 7.25 2.14
C PRO A 74 -28.44 5.98 1.33
N ASN A 75 -27.92 5.86 0.11
CA ASN A 75 -28.11 4.69 -0.75
C ASN A 75 -27.02 4.56 -1.84
N PRO A 76 -25.76 4.23 -1.50
CA PRO A 76 -24.70 4.09 -2.49
C PRO A 76 -24.96 2.87 -3.39
N LYS A 77 -25.16 3.10 -4.69
CA LYS A 77 -25.44 2.03 -5.69
C LYS A 77 -24.46 1.99 -6.84
N LYS A 78 -23.78 3.10 -7.12
CA LYS A 78 -22.78 3.24 -8.17
C LYS A 78 -21.61 4.00 -7.57
N VAL A 79 -20.46 3.36 -7.56
CA VAL A 79 -19.22 3.90 -6.99
C VAL A 79 -18.15 3.85 -8.08
N LEU A 80 -17.36 4.91 -8.20
CA LEU A 80 -16.21 4.98 -9.10
C LEU A 80 -14.95 5.01 -8.24
N VAL A 81 -14.07 4.04 -8.45
CA VAL A 81 -12.71 4.04 -7.88
C VAL A 81 -11.74 4.50 -8.97
N ILE A 82 -10.92 5.50 -8.66
CA ILE A 82 -9.84 5.97 -9.53
C ILE A 82 -8.52 5.64 -8.83
N GLY A 83 -7.65 4.87 -9.48
CA GLY A 83 -6.51 4.25 -8.80
C GLY A 83 -6.91 2.93 -8.15
N GLY A 84 -6.48 2.70 -6.90
CA GLY A 84 -6.81 1.48 -6.14
C GLY A 84 -6.29 0.19 -6.79
N GLY A 85 -5.13 0.25 -7.43
CA GLY A 85 -4.57 -0.85 -8.22
C GLY A 85 -4.17 -2.09 -7.41
N ASP A 86 -3.99 -1.94 -6.09
CA ASP A 86 -3.82 -3.02 -5.12
C ASP A 86 -5.12 -3.78 -4.81
N GLY A 87 -6.28 -3.18 -5.12
CA GLY A 87 -7.60 -3.78 -4.95
C GLY A 87 -8.20 -3.68 -3.56
N GLY A 88 -7.54 -3.06 -2.57
CA GLY A 88 -8.08 -2.93 -1.22
C GLY A 88 -9.32 -2.04 -1.16
N THR A 89 -9.34 -0.90 -1.87
CA THR A 89 -10.52 -0.02 -1.90
C THR A 89 -11.75 -0.72 -2.46
N ILE A 90 -11.64 -1.47 -3.57
CA ILE A 90 -12.81 -2.14 -4.18
C ILE A 90 -13.30 -3.32 -3.33
N ARG A 91 -12.45 -3.90 -2.49
CA ARG A 91 -12.84 -4.94 -1.53
C ARG A 91 -13.76 -4.40 -0.44
N GLU A 92 -13.56 -3.15 0.00
CA GLU A 92 -14.35 -2.51 1.07
C GLU A 92 -15.66 -1.86 0.58
N ILE A 93 -15.90 -1.78 -0.73
CA ILE A 93 -17.13 -1.22 -1.33
C ILE A 93 -18.22 -2.28 -1.46
#